data_AF-A0A1Q8WYP5-F1
#
_entry.id   AF-A0A1Q8WYP5-F1
#
_cell.length_a   1.000
_cell.length_b   1.000
_cell.length_c   1.000
_cell.angle_alpha   90.00
_cell.angle_beta   90.00
_cell.angle_gamma   90.00
#
_symmetry.space_group_name_H-M   'P 1'
#
loop_
_entity.id
_entity.type
_entity.pdbx_description
1 polymer ?
#
loop_
_entity_poly.entity_id
_entity_poly.type
_entity_poly.pdbx_seq_one_letter_code
_entity_poly.pdbx_strand_id
1 'polypeptide(L)'
;MDSAAAPAVETTRSGQLRADDDGRDSVTLRMRELDRPVEDPHVHRVDRVSANRWNHHVVVETMKTAQSDWLRDLIRAGYEFASR
;
A
#
# COMPACT_ATOMS: atom_id res chain seq x y z
N MET A 1 -24.36 35.25 1.34
CA MET A 1 -23.93 34.18 0.41
C MET A 1 -22.55 33.75 0.87
N ASP A 2 -22.50 32.74 1.74
CA ASP A 2 -21.27 32.16 2.25
C ASP A 2 -20.56 31.37 1.15
N SER A 3 -19.42 31.89 0.68
CA SER A 3 -18.48 31.13 -0.13
C SER A 3 -17.62 30.28 0.80
N ALA A 4 -18.00 29.01 0.96
CA ALA A 4 -17.17 28.02 1.60
C ALA A 4 -15.87 27.84 0.78
N ALA A 5 -14.76 28.35 1.31
CA ALA A 5 -13.44 28.02 0.83
C ALA A 5 -13.18 26.54 1.12
N ALA A 6 -12.95 25.76 0.07
CA ALA A 6 -12.53 24.37 0.19
C ALA A 6 -11.18 24.31 0.92
N PRO A 7 -10.99 23.43 1.91
CA PRO A 7 -9.70 23.29 2.57
C PRO A 7 -8.70 22.70 1.58
N ALA A 8 -7.52 23.29 1.56
CA ALA A 8 -6.38 22.86 0.77
C ALA A 8 -6.12 21.35 0.98
N VAL A 9 -6.14 20.59 -0.11
CA VAL A 9 -5.53 19.25 -0.12
C VAL A 9 -4.02 19.47 -0.09
N GLU A 10 -3.49 19.52 1.14
CA GLU A 10 -2.07 19.28 1.36
C GLU A 10 -1.77 17.86 0.88
N THR A 11 -1.02 17.76 -0.21
CA THR A 11 -0.39 16.52 -0.65
C THR A 11 0.68 16.15 0.38
N THR A 12 0.26 15.52 1.48
CA THR A 12 1.19 14.93 2.44
C THR A 12 1.75 13.64 1.85
N ARG A 13 2.95 13.81 1.29
CA ARG A 13 4.03 12.83 1.15
C ARG A 13 4.01 11.76 2.25
N SER A 14 4.07 10.49 1.84
CA SER A 14 4.40 9.30 2.65
C SER A 14 3.56 8.99 3.89
N GLY A 15 2.79 7.90 3.81
CA GLY A 15 2.50 6.99 4.93
C GLY A 15 1.84 7.59 6.17
N GLN A 16 0.51 7.64 6.22
CA GLN A 16 -0.19 7.69 7.50
C GLN A 16 -0.31 6.27 8.06
N LEU A 17 0.56 5.94 9.00
CA LEU A 17 0.34 4.87 9.95
C LEU A 17 -0.73 5.38 10.93
N ARG A 18 -2.00 4.98 10.74
CA ARG A 18 -2.98 5.11 11.82
C ARG A 18 -2.79 3.90 12.71
N ALA A 19 -2.28 4.13 13.91
CA ALA A 19 -2.26 3.13 14.96
C ALA A 19 -3.68 3.07 15.53
N ASP A 20 -4.49 2.14 15.01
CA ASP A 20 -5.70 1.73 15.70
C ASP A 20 -5.25 0.79 16.84
N ASP A 21 -5.42 1.27 18.07
CA ASP A 21 -4.84 0.76 19.32
C ASP A 21 -5.57 -0.50 19.84
N ASP A 22 -5.59 -1.55 19.02
CA ASP A 22 -6.28 -2.81 19.29
C ASP A 22 -5.31 -3.99 19.49
N GLY A 23 -4.11 -3.76 20.04
CA GLY A 23 -3.19 -4.82 20.51
C GLY A 23 -2.79 -5.93 19.51
N ARG A 24 -3.19 -5.81 18.24
CA ARG A 24 -2.69 -6.61 17.12
C ARG A 24 -1.67 -5.75 16.40
N ASP A 25 -0.43 -6.21 16.41
CA ASP A 25 0.67 -5.65 15.61
C ASP A 25 0.37 -5.87 14.12
N SER A 26 -0.59 -5.12 13.58
CA SER A 26 -0.98 -5.15 12.17
C SER A 26 -0.39 -3.95 11.46
N VAL A 27 0.32 -4.21 10.37
CA VAL A 27 0.94 -3.19 9.53
C VAL A 27 0.26 -3.19 8.18
N THR A 28 -0.23 -2.03 7.78
CA THR A 28 -0.82 -1.82 6.46
C THR A 28 0.20 -1.22 5.51
N LEU A 29 0.46 -1.89 4.39
CA LEU A 29 1.41 -1.46 3.36
C LEU A 29 0.65 -1.14 2.07
N ARG A 30 0.92 0.04 1.50
CA ARG A 30 0.47 0.39 0.16
C ARG A 30 1.64 0.29 -0.79
N MET A 31 1.70 -0.84 -1.50
CA MET A 31 2.61 -1.00 -2.61
C MET A 31 1.99 -0.35 -3.84
N ARG A 32 2.68 0.62 -4.39
CA ARG A 32 2.36 1.09 -5.73
C ARG A 32 3.34 0.38 -6.66
N GLU A 33 3.00 0.31 -7.94
CA GLU A 33 4.02 0.12 -8.97
C GLU A 33 4.43 -1.33 -9.24
N LEU A 34 3.45 -2.24 -9.43
CA LEU A 34 3.73 -3.45 -10.21
C LEU A 34 3.18 -3.32 -11.63
N ASP A 35 3.86 -3.96 -12.60
CA ASP A 35 3.45 -4.01 -14.01
C ASP A 35 2.24 -4.92 -14.25
N ARG A 36 1.97 -5.82 -13.31
CA ARG A 36 0.89 -6.81 -13.35
C ARG A 36 0.13 -6.89 -12.01
N PRO A 37 -1.13 -7.39 -12.03
CA PRO A 37 -1.81 -7.72 -10.80
C PRO A 37 -1.12 -8.89 -10.10
N VAL A 38 -1.18 -8.91 -8.78
CA VAL A 38 -0.67 -9.98 -7.93
C VAL A 38 -1.78 -10.25 -6.94
N GLU A 39 -2.35 -11.45 -7.03
CA GLU A 39 -3.38 -11.92 -6.14
C GLU A 39 -2.72 -12.81 -5.09
N ASP A 40 -3.00 -12.54 -3.81
CA ASP A 40 -2.51 -13.31 -2.68
C ASP A 40 -3.49 -13.14 -1.51
N PRO A 41 -3.66 -14.13 -0.61
CA PRO A 41 -4.52 -14.00 0.56
C PRO A 41 -4.22 -12.78 1.45
N HIS A 42 -2.99 -12.28 1.47
CA HIS A 42 -2.61 -11.10 2.25
C HIS A 42 -2.84 -9.77 1.48
N VAL A 43 -3.23 -9.84 0.22
CA VAL A 43 -3.58 -8.67 -0.61
C VAL A 43 -5.07 -8.40 -0.44
N HIS A 44 -5.37 -7.32 0.29
CA HIS A 44 -6.74 -6.91 0.54
C HIS A 44 -7.38 -6.25 -0.69
N ARG A 45 -6.58 -5.53 -1.50
CA ARG A 45 -7.10 -4.82 -2.66
C ARG A 45 -6.04 -4.63 -3.73
N VAL A 46 -6.44 -4.81 -4.98
CA VAL A 46 -5.63 -4.50 -6.16
C VAL A 46 -6.36 -3.46 -7.00
N ASP A 47 -5.73 -2.32 -7.26
CA ASP A 47 -6.26 -1.26 -8.12
C ASP A 47 -5.37 -1.05 -9.33
N ARG A 48 -5.93 -1.11 -10.55
CA ARG A 48 -5.21 -0.69 -11.76
C ARG A 48 -5.20 0.84 -11.85
N VAL A 49 -4.01 1.43 -11.88
CA VAL A 49 -3.81 2.89 -11.98
C VAL A 49 -3.61 3.31 -13.44
N SER A 50 -2.88 2.50 -14.22
CA SER A 50 -2.67 2.73 -15.65
C SER A 50 -2.49 1.40 -16.38
N ALA A 51 -2.27 1.46 -17.70
CA ALA A 51 -2.12 0.27 -18.54
C ALA A 51 -1.11 -0.74 -17.95
N ASN A 52 0.01 -0.25 -17.40
CA ASN A 52 1.10 -1.06 -16.87
C ASN A 52 1.41 -0.73 -15.40
N ARG A 53 0.43 -0.28 -14.62
CA ARG A 53 0.65 0.09 -13.22
C ARG A 53 -0.51 -0.34 -12.35
N TRP A 54 -0.19 -1.16 -11.36
CA TRP A 54 -1.12 -1.69 -10.38
C TRP A 54 -0.66 -1.28 -8.97
N ASN A 55 -1.62 -0.95 -8.10
CA ASN A 55 -1.40 -0.75 -6.68
C ASN A 55 -1.95 -1.95 -5.91
N HIS A 56 -1.21 -2.38 -4.90
CA HIS A 56 -1.55 -3.48 -4.03
C HIS A 56 -1.62 -2.97 -2.59
N HIS A 57 -2.80 -3.10 -2.00
CA HIS A 57 -3.00 -2.86 -0.58
C HIS A 57 -2.81 -4.18 0.16
N VAL A 58 -1.77 -4.23 0.98
CA VAL A 58 -1.37 -5.43 1.72
C VAL A 58 -1.58 -5.16 3.20
N VAL A 59 -2.20 -6.12 3.88
CA VAL A 59 -2.35 -6.10 5.34
C VAL A 59 -1.52 -7.23 5.92
N VAL A 60 -0.61 -6.89 6.81
CA VAL A 60 0.28 -7.83 7.49
C VAL A 60 -0.12 -7.88 8.95
N GLU A 61 -0.83 -8.93 9.35
CA GLU A 61 -1.36 -9.07 10.72
C GLU A 61 -0.46 -9.92 11.64
N THR A 62 0.56 -10.57 11.08
CA THR A 62 1.42 -11.48 11.85
C THR A 62 2.89 -11.23 11.57
N MET A 63 3.74 -11.42 12.59
CA MET A 63 5.19 -11.34 12.44
C MET A 63 5.73 -12.39 11.45
N LYS A 64 5.07 -13.55 11.32
CA LYS A 64 5.40 -14.56 10.32
C LYS A 64 5.23 -14.01 8.90
N THR A 65 4.11 -13.36 8.61
CA THR A 65 3.86 -12.72 7.31
C THR A 65 4.83 -11.55 7.09
N ALA A 66 5.11 -10.76 8.13
CA ALA A 66 6.07 -9.65 8.06
C ALA A 66 7.50 -10.10 7.69
N GLN A 67 7.89 -11.31 8.12
CA GLN A 67 9.19 -11.90 7.81
C GLN A 67 9.17 -12.84 6.61
N SER A 68 8.02 -13.01 5.95
CA SER A 68 7.86 -13.97 4.86
C SER A 68 8.68 -13.59 3.63
N ASP A 69 9.19 -14.59 2.93
CA ASP A 69 9.87 -14.39 1.65
C ASP A 69 8.91 -13.80 0.60
N TRP A 70 7.63 -14.15 0.65
CA TRP A 70 6.59 -13.56 -0.18
C TRP A 70 6.54 -12.02 -0.06
N LEU A 71 6.51 -11.48 1.15
CA LEU A 71 6.45 -10.02 1.35
C LEU A 71 7.74 -9.36 0.87
N ARG A 72 8.90 -9.99 1.11
CA ARG A 72 10.20 -9.52 0.61
C ARG A 72 10.26 -9.50 -0.92
N ASP A 73 9.78 -10.56 -1.57
CA ASP A 73 9.69 -10.66 -3.03
C ASP A 73 8.77 -9.59 -3.60
N LEU A 74 7.62 -9.37 -2.95
CA LEU A 74 6.68 -8.35 -3.34
C LEU A 74 7.31 -6.95 -3.28
N ILE A 75 7.95 -6.62 -2.15
CA ILE A 75 8.67 -5.34 -1.95
C ILE A 75 9.75 -5.16 -3.00
N ARG A 76 10.58 -6.19 -3.23
CA ARG A 76 11.63 -6.17 -4.26
C ARG A 76 11.07 -5.91 -5.65
N ALA A 77 9.99 -6.59 -6.04
CA ALA A 77 9.35 -6.39 -7.34
C ALA A 77 8.87 -4.94 -7.53
N GLY A 78 8.34 -4.32 -6.47
CA GLY A 78 7.97 -2.90 -6.49
C GLY A 78 9.16 -1.97 -6.71
N TYR A 79 10.28 -2.21 -6.01
CA TYR A 79 11.52 -1.45 -6.22
C TYR A 79 12.09 -1.62 -7.63
N GLU A 80 12.11 -2.85 -8.15
CA GLU A 80 12.61 -3.12 -9.49
C GLU A 80 11.79 -2.39 -10.55
N PHE A 81 10.46 -2.36 -10.42
CA PHE A 81 9.60 -1.62 -11.33
C PHE A 81 9.78 -0.11 -11.19
N ALA A 82 9.89 0.42 -9.97
CA ALA A 82 10.14 1.84 -9.70
C ALA A 82 11.47 2.35 -10.28
N SER A 83 12.45 1.45 -10.44
CA SER A 83 13.79 1.76 -10.93
C SER A 83 13.93 1.79 -12.46
N ARG A 84 12.85 1.49 -13.20
CA ARG A 84 12.83 1.44 -14.68
C ARG A 84 12.36 2.74 -15.30
#